data_AF-A0A534M9J9-F1
#
_entry.id   AF-A0A534M9J9-F1
#
_cell.length_a   1.000
_cell.length_b   1.000
_cell.length_c   1.000
_cell.angle_alpha   90.00
_cell.angle_beta   90.00
_cell.angle_gamma   90.00
#
_symmetry.space_group_name_H-M   'P 1'
#
loop_
_entity.id
_entity.type
_entity.pdbx_description
1 polymer ?
#
loop_
_entity_poly.entity_id
_entity_poly.type
_entity_poly.pdbx_seq_one_letter_code
_entity_poly.pdbx_strand_id
1 'polypeptide(L)'
;MALLDQFRIEALPKTWADEGKLWQETYFPEMPTVFDRPNWDRHYPETPMPRLSVIMAKRDGFAGFAQKVVGSTAATGDLSGRLWTADKMPDAQFMTALKIIRAQASTELGSIQQHRMVYEQLDRGSLTGFDKEIVEGMHRTDPTGHQLDTISFSKKRVCVEELRHHMQMAGVLTLDETFDKARWGRHWATETMEELFAMKPGEHVLDAFNIEFKSLMDSATFMSFIDRVGKFQLEMQHHFLYGPMALSMPWMRFLEESYHLAAGETLMKAIAVAGIMDGGNFGIEDLQQTLNMWYPRGLEMFGSELGGDLVKGVFKTLKNGEAQTIYIDEVRGKVRDVNVAIIQAKARCNREEAEAILRRLTEKGEDGHGLSKDDLVFLPDRRFFRIRGLAEFGDYRMAGSDAAGVGYVYLPYDVHGHVLTEGGKPIDRAAYVDYLRTVLPDRYMRSRHWDFVKEEFLFNEKWGTPEISRHG
;
A
#
# COMPACT_ATOMS: atom_id res chain seq x y z
N MET A 1 28.45 -5.01 -13.74
CA MET A 1 27.94 -3.74 -14.30
C MET A 1 27.55 -2.87 -13.14
N ALA A 2 27.85 -1.56 -13.17
CA ALA A 2 27.30 -0.67 -12.15
C ALA A 2 25.77 -0.70 -12.25
N LEU A 3 25.05 -0.51 -11.14
CA LEU A 3 23.59 -0.64 -11.14
C LEU A 3 22.94 0.25 -12.21
N LEU A 4 23.37 1.50 -12.32
CA LEU A 4 22.87 2.46 -13.31
C LEU A 4 23.14 2.05 -14.77
N ASP A 5 24.20 1.29 -15.05
CA ASP A 5 24.51 0.83 -16.41
C ASP A 5 23.44 -0.11 -16.96
N GLN A 6 22.61 -0.69 -16.09
CA GLN A 6 21.51 -1.58 -16.44
C GLN A 6 20.22 -0.82 -16.79
N PHE A 7 20.23 0.51 -16.79
CA PHE A 7 19.04 1.33 -17.03
C PHE A 7 19.28 2.39 -18.12
N ARG A 8 18.21 2.74 -18.84
CA ARG A 8 18.14 3.91 -19.71
C ARG A 8 17.28 4.97 -19.04
N ILE A 9 17.64 6.23 -19.28
CA ILE A 9 16.93 7.40 -18.76
C ILE A 9 16.25 8.08 -19.93
N GLU A 10 14.95 8.33 -19.81
CA GLU A 10 14.13 9.00 -20.81
C GLU A 10 13.50 10.25 -20.20
N ALA A 11 13.29 11.27 -21.03
CA ALA A 11 12.54 12.47 -20.66
C ALA A 11 11.08 12.32 -21.08
N LEU A 12 10.15 12.79 -20.25
CA LEU A 12 8.75 12.89 -20.65
C LEU A 12 8.57 13.92 -21.78
N PRO A 13 7.54 13.76 -22.63
CA PRO A 13 7.12 14.83 -23.53
C PRO A 13 6.88 16.13 -22.76
N LYS A 14 7.25 17.27 -23.37
CA LYS A 14 7.26 18.58 -22.70
C LYS A 14 5.92 18.91 -22.00
N THR A 15 4.80 18.64 -22.66
CA THR A 15 3.45 18.89 -22.11
C THR A 15 3.26 18.21 -20.76
N TRP A 16 3.53 16.91 -20.68
CA TRP A 16 3.36 16.13 -19.45
C TRP A 16 4.41 16.44 -18.39
N ALA A 17 5.63 16.83 -18.80
CA ALA A 17 6.63 17.33 -17.88
C ALA A 17 6.21 18.65 -17.22
N ASP A 18 5.63 19.57 -17.99
CA ASP A 18 5.12 20.85 -17.48
C ASP A 18 3.90 20.66 -16.57
N GLU A 19 2.96 19.78 -16.94
CA GLU A 19 1.79 19.44 -16.11
C GLU A 19 2.19 18.75 -14.81
N GLY A 20 3.12 17.80 -14.86
CA GLY A 20 3.66 17.16 -13.66
C GLY A 20 4.31 18.17 -12.71
N LYS A 21 4.98 19.20 -13.25
CA LYS A 21 5.53 20.30 -12.46
C LYS A 21 4.43 21.16 -11.83
N LEU A 22 3.40 21.55 -12.59
CA LEU A 22 2.27 22.32 -12.07
C LEU A 22 1.52 21.56 -10.95
N TRP A 23 1.33 20.26 -11.16
CA TRP A 23 0.75 19.38 -10.16
C TRP A 23 1.63 19.33 -8.91
N GLN A 24 2.94 19.15 -9.06
CA GLN A 24 3.90 19.13 -7.94
C GLN A 24 3.92 20.46 -7.18
N GLU A 25 3.90 21.61 -7.86
CA GLU A 25 3.84 22.93 -7.21
C GLU A 25 2.55 23.09 -6.37
N THR A 26 1.45 22.48 -6.81
CA THR A 26 0.17 22.50 -6.09
C THR A 26 0.15 21.54 -4.92
N TYR A 27 0.60 20.30 -5.14
CA TYR A 27 0.39 19.17 -4.22
C TYR A 27 1.61 18.79 -3.38
N PHE A 28 2.81 19.26 -3.71
CA PHE A 28 4.04 18.97 -2.98
C PHE A 28 5.09 20.09 -3.10
N PRO A 29 4.80 21.32 -2.66
CA PRO A 29 5.70 22.46 -2.81
C PRO A 29 7.03 22.33 -2.04
N GLU A 30 7.12 21.43 -1.05
CA GLU A 30 8.30 21.18 -0.23
C GLU A 30 9.37 20.33 -0.95
N MET A 31 9.07 19.78 -2.13
CA MET A 31 9.99 18.97 -2.91
C MET A 31 11.43 19.52 -3.02
N PRO A 32 11.66 20.83 -3.24
CA PRO A 32 13.01 21.39 -3.36
C PRO A 32 13.91 21.11 -2.14
N THR A 33 13.33 20.89 -0.96
CA THR A 33 14.07 20.57 0.27
C THR A 33 14.83 19.24 0.18
N VAL A 34 14.28 18.25 -0.55
CA VAL A 34 14.91 16.94 -0.78
C VAL A 34 16.05 17.05 -1.80
N PHE A 35 15.93 17.99 -2.74
CA PHE A 35 16.96 18.24 -3.76
C PHE A 35 18.05 19.22 -3.31
N ASP A 36 17.96 19.77 -2.10
CA ASP A 36 19.03 20.54 -1.49
C ASP A 36 20.15 19.59 -1.02
N ARG A 37 21.34 19.75 -1.59
CA ARG A 37 22.47 18.84 -1.36
C ARG A 37 22.91 18.79 0.12
N PRO A 38 23.10 19.92 0.82
CA PRO A 38 23.37 19.91 2.26
C PRO A 38 22.31 19.17 3.09
N ASN A 39 21.02 19.39 2.81
CA ASN A 39 19.95 18.67 3.51
C ASN A 39 19.99 17.17 3.21
N TRP A 40 20.18 16.79 1.94
CA TRP A 40 20.28 15.38 1.56
C TRP A 40 21.48 14.68 2.25
N ASP A 41 22.67 15.27 2.17
CA ASP A 41 23.89 14.68 2.76
C ASP A 41 23.82 14.57 4.29
N ARG A 42 23.02 15.42 4.96
CA ARG A 42 22.74 15.31 6.41
C ARG A 42 22.00 14.02 6.76
N HIS A 43 21.03 13.61 5.95
CA HIS A 43 20.18 12.45 6.24
C HIS A 43 20.65 11.17 5.53
N TYR A 44 21.29 11.30 4.36
CA TYR A 44 21.72 10.18 3.52
C TYR A 44 23.11 10.42 2.88
N PRO A 45 24.19 10.55 3.68
CA PRO A 45 25.52 10.97 3.20
C PRO A 45 26.13 10.05 2.13
N GLU A 46 25.81 8.76 2.17
CA GLU A 46 26.34 7.75 1.25
C GLU A 46 25.33 7.33 0.17
N THR A 47 24.13 7.89 0.18
CA THR A 47 23.08 7.57 -0.80
C THR A 47 23.04 8.64 -1.88
N PRO A 48 23.01 8.28 -3.18
CA PRO A 48 22.74 9.25 -4.23
C PRO A 48 21.35 9.88 -4.07
N MET A 49 21.23 11.17 -4.39
CA MET A 49 19.93 11.84 -4.47
C MET A 49 18.99 11.14 -5.48
N PRO A 50 17.67 11.18 -5.23
CA PRO A 50 16.68 10.67 -6.17
C PRO A 50 16.75 11.44 -7.49
N ARG A 51 16.19 10.87 -8.56
CA ARG A 51 16.14 11.48 -9.89
C ARG A 51 14.70 11.54 -10.37
N LEU A 52 14.24 12.71 -10.80
CA LEU A 52 12.94 12.88 -11.45
C LEU A 52 13.06 12.61 -12.94
N SER A 53 13.11 11.32 -13.31
CA SER A 53 13.18 10.90 -14.71
C SER A 53 12.50 9.55 -14.89
N VAL A 54 12.14 9.26 -16.14
CA VAL A 54 11.68 7.92 -16.54
C VAL A 54 12.92 7.02 -16.60
N ILE A 55 12.91 5.93 -15.85
CA ILE A 55 14.03 4.99 -15.74
C ILE A 55 13.55 3.61 -16.15
N MET A 56 14.07 3.12 -17.27
CA MET A 56 13.67 1.83 -17.83
C MET A 56 14.85 0.87 -17.77
N ALA A 57 14.63 -0.36 -17.34
CA ALA A 57 15.66 -1.39 -17.43
C ALA A 57 16.07 -1.61 -18.88
N LYS A 58 17.37 -1.79 -19.11
CA LYS A 58 17.90 -2.30 -20.37
C LYS A 58 17.60 -3.80 -20.46
N ARG A 59 17.46 -4.29 -21.69
CA ARG A 59 17.06 -5.68 -21.96
C ARG A 59 18.04 -6.72 -21.42
N ASP A 60 19.31 -6.39 -21.40
CA ASP A 60 20.41 -7.21 -20.88
C ASP A 60 20.38 -7.33 -19.33
N GLY A 61 20.04 -6.25 -18.63
CA GLY A 61 19.89 -6.26 -17.17
C GLY A 61 18.55 -6.80 -16.65
N PHE A 62 17.49 -6.71 -17.47
CA PHE A 62 16.12 -7.01 -17.06
C PHE A 62 15.94 -8.43 -16.51
N ALA A 63 16.51 -9.45 -17.17
CA ALA A 63 16.33 -10.85 -16.78
C ALA A 63 16.80 -11.13 -15.34
N GLY A 64 17.88 -10.48 -14.89
CA GLY A 64 18.39 -10.64 -13.53
C GLY A 64 17.46 -10.07 -12.45
N PHE A 65 16.74 -9.00 -12.76
CA PHE A 65 15.70 -8.45 -11.88
C PHE A 65 14.46 -9.35 -11.88
N ALA A 66 14.01 -9.78 -13.05
CA ALA A 66 12.83 -10.61 -13.26
C ALA A 66 12.92 -12.01 -12.60
N GLN A 67 14.12 -12.49 -12.26
CA GLN A 67 14.31 -13.75 -11.52
C GLN A 67 14.00 -13.60 -10.01
N LYS A 68 14.04 -12.38 -9.47
CA LYS A 68 13.93 -12.07 -8.04
C LYS A 68 12.54 -11.62 -7.60
N VAL A 69 11.54 -11.79 -8.47
CA VAL A 69 10.15 -11.38 -8.22
C VAL A 69 9.28 -12.55 -7.80
N VAL A 70 8.18 -12.27 -7.11
CA VAL A 70 7.20 -13.29 -6.74
C VAL A 70 6.60 -13.99 -7.95
N GLY A 71 6.51 -15.31 -7.86
CA GLY A 71 6.01 -16.14 -8.96
C GLY A 71 6.90 -16.11 -10.21
N SER A 72 8.19 -15.80 -10.07
CA SER A 72 9.11 -15.81 -11.20
C SER A 72 9.16 -17.19 -11.88
N THR A 73 9.17 -17.17 -13.20
CA THR A 73 9.34 -18.34 -14.07
C THR A 73 10.36 -18.00 -15.16
N ALA A 74 10.75 -18.99 -15.97
CA ALA A 74 11.60 -18.75 -17.14
C ALA A 74 11.01 -17.68 -18.09
N ALA A 75 9.68 -17.57 -18.17
CA ALA A 75 8.99 -16.60 -19.02
C ALA A 75 8.98 -15.16 -18.45
N THR A 76 9.21 -14.99 -17.15
CA THR A 76 9.15 -13.67 -16.49
C THR A 76 10.26 -12.75 -16.97
N GLY A 77 11.47 -13.29 -17.18
CA GLY A 77 12.60 -12.55 -17.74
C GLY A 77 12.67 -12.57 -19.27
N ASP A 78 11.79 -13.33 -19.93
CA ASP A 78 11.78 -13.43 -21.40
C ASP A 78 11.06 -12.23 -22.01
N LEU A 79 11.79 -11.52 -22.85
CA LEU A 79 11.32 -10.34 -23.58
C LEU A 79 10.94 -10.64 -25.04
N SER A 80 11.13 -11.87 -25.52
CA SER A 80 10.93 -12.25 -26.92
C SER A 80 9.46 -12.18 -27.37
N GLY A 81 8.53 -12.54 -26.47
CA GLY A 81 7.09 -12.52 -26.72
C GLY A 81 6.38 -11.20 -26.38
N ARG A 82 7.12 -10.13 -26.06
CA ARG A 82 6.56 -8.86 -25.58
C ARG A 82 6.16 -7.95 -26.74
N LEU A 83 5.11 -7.16 -26.54
CA LEU A 83 4.69 -6.12 -27.47
C LEU A 83 5.39 -4.81 -27.13
N TRP A 84 6.07 -4.22 -28.10
CA TRP A 84 6.86 -2.99 -27.92
C TRP A 84 6.15 -1.72 -28.34
N THR A 85 5.04 -1.86 -29.07
CA THR A 85 4.15 -0.77 -29.45
C THR A 85 2.72 -1.16 -29.09
N ALA A 86 1.98 -0.22 -28.52
CA ALA A 86 0.63 -0.44 -28.04
C ALA A 86 -0.36 -0.67 -29.19
N ASP A 87 -0.09 -0.18 -30.40
CA ASP A 87 -0.92 -0.49 -31.58
C ASP A 87 -0.99 -1.98 -31.94
N LYS A 88 0.00 -2.77 -31.51
CA LYS A 88 0.03 -4.23 -31.73
C LYS A 88 -0.77 -5.01 -30.69
N MET A 89 -1.22 -4.38 -29.60
CA MET A 89 -2.09 -5.06 -28.63
C MET A 89 -3.50 -5.24 -29.22
N PRO A 90 -4.05 -6.47 -29.17
CA PRO A 90 -5.47 -6.71 -29.38
C PRO A 90 -6.31 -5.85 -28.45
N ASP A 91 -7.47 -5.39 -28.93
CA ASP A 91 -8.31 -4.42 -28.24
C ASP A 91 -8.66 -4.78 -26.79
N ALA A 92 -9.05 -6.04 -26.53
CA ALA A 92 -9.36 -6.50 -25.18
C ALA A 92 -8.14 -6.47 -24.24
N GLN A 93 -6.95 -6.79 -24.78
CA GLN A 93 -5.69 -6.73 -24.04
C GLN A 93 -5.22 -5.29 -23.83
N PHE A 94 -5.41 -4.42 -24.82
CA PHE A 94 -5.14 -2.99 -24.70
C PHE A 94 -5.98 -2.38 -23.58
N MET A 95 -7.29 -2.62 -23.55
CA MET A 95 -8.16 -2.10 -22.50
C MET A 95 -7.82 -2.64 -21.11
N THR A 96 -7.39 -3.91 -21.03
CA THR A 96 -6.91 -4.50 -19.76
C THR A 96 -5.60 -3.85 -19.32
N ALA A 97 -4.65 -3.68 -20.24
CA ALA A 97 -3.38 -3.03 -19.96
C ALA A 97 -3.59 -1.58 -19.49
N LEU A 98 -4.43 -0.82 -20.19
CA LEU A 98 -4.80 0.54 -19.85
C LEU A 98 -5.39 0.62 -18.43
N LYS A 99 -6.32 -0.25 -18.07
CA LYS A 99 -6.90 -0.28 -16.71
C LYS A 99 -5.84 -0.53 -15.65
N ILE A 100 -4.89 -1.44 -15.89
CA ILE A 100 -3.81 -1.73 -14.94
C ILE A 100 -2.84 -0.56 -14.83
N ILE A 101 -2.40 0.01 -15.95
CA ILE A 101 -1.47 1.16 -15.98
C ILE A 101 -2.13 2.37 -15.32
N ARG A 102 -3.40 2.66 -15.62
CA ARG A 102 -4.17 3.73 -14.98
C ARG A 102 -4.29 3.53 -13.47
N ALA A 103 -4.56 2.30 -13.02
CA ALA A 103 -4.65 2.00 -11.59
C ALA A 103 -3.32 2.24 -10.88
N GLN A 104 -2.20 1.75 -11.44
CA GLN A 104 -0.86 2.00 -10.92
C GLN A 104 -0.52 3.51 -10.93
N ALA A 105 -0.76 4.21 -12.03
CA ALA A 105 -0.46 5.64 -12.11
C ALA A 105 -1.26 6.49 -11.10
N SER A 106 -2.48 6.05 -10.78
CA SER A 106 -3.33 6.72 -9.79
C SER A 106 -2.84 6.54 -8.36
N THR A 107 -2.17 5.43 -8.03
CA THR A 107 -1.68 5.22 -6.66
C THR A 107 -0.57 6.19 -6.30
N GLU A 108 0.29 6.52 -7.27
CA GLU A 108 1.51 7.29 -7.00
C GLU A 108 1.18 8.76 -6.70
N LEU A 109 0.18 9.34 -7.37
CA LEU A 109 -0.29 10.69 -7.03
C LEU A 109 -1.15 10.69 -5.76
N GLY A 110 -1.95 9.63 -5.55
CA GLY A 110 -2.79 9.50 -4.37
C GLY A 110 -1.99 9.41 -3.08
N SER A 111 -0.88 8.65 -3.07
CA SER A 111 -0.02 8.51 -1.89
C SER A 111 0.59 9.86 -1.48
N ILE A 112 1.05 10.68 -2.44
CA ILE A 112 1.58 12.02 -2.16
C ILE A 112 0.52 12.90 -1.49
N GLN A 113 -0.71 12.89 -2.01
CA GLN A 113 -1.82 13.66 -1.46
C GLN A 113 -2.15 13.21 -0.02
N GLN A 114 -2.10 11.92 0.28
CA GLN A 114 -2.31 11.37 1.63
C GLN A 114 -1.15 11.73 2.58
N HIS A 115 0.10 11.49 2.16
CA HIS A 115 1.30 11.76 2.98
C HIS A 115 1.44 13.24 3.34
N ARG A 116 1.05 14.14 2.43
CA ARG A 116 1.07 15.59 2.65
C ARG A 116 0.33 16.01 3.90
N MET A 117 -0.83 15.41 4.15
CA MET A 117 -1.65 15.74 5.32
C MET A 117 -0.90 15.53 6.64
N VAL A 118 0.12 14.66 6.65
CA VAL A 118 0.91 14.36 7.84
C VAL A 118 2.21 15.17 7.89
N TYR A 119 2.99 15.27 6.80
CA TYR A 119 4.26 16.00 6.89
C TYR A 119 4.10 17.52 7.00
N GLU A 120 3.01 18.12 6.49
CA GLU A 120 2.72 19.54 6.73
C GLU A 120 2.56 19.84 8.23
N GLN A 121 2.02 18.89 9.01
CA GLN A 121 1.89 19.03 10.45
C GLN A 121 3.25 18.91 11.16
N LEU A 122 4.14 18.04 10.65
CA LEU A 122 5.50 17.86 11.17
C LEU A 122 6.37 19.11 10.93
N ASP A 123 6.27 19.73 9.73
CA ASP A 123 7.13 20.85 9.33
C ASP A 123 6.81 22.18 10.00
N ARG A 124 5.52 22.43 10.30
CA ARG A 124 5.10 23.71 10.90
C ARG A 124 5.48 23.84 12.38
N GLY A 125 6.15 22.84 12.96
CA GLY A 125 6.41 22.77 14.41
C GLY A 125 5.11 22.79 15.23
N SER A 126 3.97 22.53 14.58
CA SER A 126 2.62 22.65 15.11
C SER A 126 1.99 21.27 15.29
N LEU A 127 2.79 20.26 15.63
CA LEU A 127 2.24 18.98 16.03
C LEU A 127 1.29 19.24 17.20
N THR A 128 0.01 18.93 17.00
CA THR A 128 -1.03 19.06 18.03
C THR A 128 -1.71 17.72 18.22
N GLY A 129 -2.22 17.47 19.43
CA GLY A 129 -2.95 16.24 19.73
C GLY A 129 -2.09 14.99 19.53
N PHE A 130 -2.67 13.99 18.89
CA PHE A 130 -2.16 12.62 18.85
C PHE A 130 -0.75 12.47 18.25
N ASP A 131 -0.46 13.15 17.13
CA ASP A 131 0.86 13.04 16.47
C ASP A 131 1.98 13.67 17.27
N LYS A 132 1.67 14.69 18.08
CA LYS A 132 2.64 15.27 19.03
C LYS A 132 3.01 14.23 20.09
N GLU A 133 2.02 13.56 20.64
CA GLU A 133 2.23 12.55 21.69
C GLU A 133 3.06 11.37 21.16
N ILE A 134 2.80 10.93 19.92
CA ILE A 134 3.60 9.89 19.25
C ILE A 134 5.06 10.31 19.12
N VAL A 135 5.31 11.51 18.58
CA VAL A 135 6.69 12.01 18.36
C VAL A 135 7.43 12.23 19.67
N GLU A 136 6.80 12.86 20.65
CA GLU A 136 7.40 13.07 21.98
C GLU A 136 7.65 11.74 22.69
N GLY A 137 6.77 10.76 22.52
CA GLY A 137 6.96 9.40 23.02
C GLY A 137 8.16 8.71 22.45
N MET A 138 8.28 8.68 21.12
CA MET A 138 9.44 8.12 20.45
C MET A 138 10.73 8.81 20.92
N HIS A 139 10.73 10.14 21.06
CA HIS A 139 11.89 10.89 21.55
C HIS A 139 12.24 10.57 23.01
N ARG A 140 11.25 10.35 23.89
CA ARG A 140 11.50 9.92 25.28
C ARG A 140 12.14 8.53 25.34
N THR A 141 11.70 7.62 24.49
CA THR A 141 12.15 6.22 24.50
C THR A 141 13.44 6.00 23.73
N ASP A 142 13.73 6.86 22.76
CA ASP A 142 14.97 6.87 21.99
C ASP A 142 15.42 8.32 21.69
N PRO A 143 16.06 9.00 22.67
CA PRO A 143 16.44 10.41 22.54
C PRO A 143 17.47 10.68 21.43
N THR A 144 18.26 9.67 21.06
CA THR A 144 19.28 9.75 20.01
C THR A 144 18.80 9.24 18.65
N GLY A 145 17.63 8.59 18.61
CA GLY A 145 17.07 7.96 17.42
C GLY A 145 16.23 8.91 16.57
N HIS A 146 15.03 8.46 16.20
CA HIS A 146 14.16 9.09 15.20
C HIS A 146 13.79 10.54 15.54
N GLN A 147 14.63 11.48 15.11
CA GLN A 147 14.37 12.91 15.22
C GLN A 147 13.24 13.29 14.26
N LEU A 148 12.40 14.25 14.70
CA LEU A 148 11.25 14.74 13.94
C LEU A 148 11.65 15.23 12.53
N ASP A 149 12.80 15.89 12.42
CA ASP A 149 13.35 16.36 11.15
C ASP A 149 13.62 15.19 10.18
N THR A 150 14.14 14.08 10.70
CA THR A 150 14.49 12.89 9.94
C THR A 150 13.24 12.14 9.51
N ILE A 151 12.21 12.06 10.35
CA ILE A 151 10.90 11.49 9.97
C ILE A 151 10.26 12.34 8.87
N SER A 152 10.25 13.68 9.02
CA SER A 152 9.71 14.58 8.01
C SER A 152 10.48 14.45 6.69
N PHE A 153 11.81 14.49 6.73
CA PHE A 153 12.66 14.37 5.55
C PHE A 153 12.48 13.03 4.83
N SER A 154 12.39 11.94 5.60
CA SER A 154 12.08 10.61 5.05
C SER A 154 10.75 10.59 4.31
N LYS A 155 9.70 11.22 4.83
CA LYS A 155 8.39 11.28 4.15
C LYS A 155 8.42 12.11 2.87
N LYS A 156 9.15 13.22 2.87
CA LYS A 156 9.34 14.03 1.66
C LYS A 156 10.10 13.24 0.60
N ARG A 157 11.10 12.45 1.01
CA ARG A 157 11.79 11.53 0.11
C ARG A 157 10.82 10.52 -0.52
N VAL A 158 9.96 9.88 0.27
CA VAL A 158 8.92 8.98 -0.25
C VAL A 158 8.06 9.70 -1.28
N CYS A 159 7.59 10.92 -0.98
CA CYS A 159 6.78 11.70 -1.95
C CYS A 159 7.53 12.04 -3.24
N VAL A 160 8.86 12.25 -3.19
CA VAL A 160 9.69 12.43 -4.39
C VAL A 160 9.75 11.15 -5.22
N GLU A 161 9.98 10.02 -4.56
CA GLU A 161 10.06 8.70 -5.20
C GLU A 161 8.71 8.32 -5.82
N GLU A 162 7.58 8.57 -5.14
CA GLU A 162 6.22 8.41 -5.67
C GLU A 162 5.93 9.34 -6.85
N LEU A 163 6.38 10.60 -6.82
CA LEU A 163 6.23 11.49 -7.97
C LEU A 163 7.02 10.95 -9.17
N ARG A 164 8.18 10.35 -8.93
CA ARG A 164 8.95 9.67 -9.97
C ARG A 164 8.25 8.41 -10.46
N HIS A 165 7.57 7.64 -9.61
CA HIS A 165 6.72 6.52 -10.02
C HIS A 165 5.59 7.00 -10.95
N HIS A 166 4.96 8.14 -10.64
CA HIS A 166 4.01 8.77 -11.56
C HIS A 166 4.67 9.11 -12.90
N MET A 167 5.84 9.77 -12.90
CA MET A 167 6.58 10.05 -14.14
C MET A 167 6.88 8.77 -14.93
N GLN A 168 7.19 7.68 -14.23
CA GLN A 168 7.45 6.39 -14.83
C GLN A 168 6.21 5.87 -15.58
N MET A 169 5.03 5.92 -14.96
CA MET A 169 3.77 5.50 -15.58
C MET A 169 3.32 6.44 -16.69
N ALA A 170 3.52 7.75 -16.52
CA ALA A 170 3.34 8.72 -17.60
C ALA A 170 4.24 8.38 -18.80
N GLY A 171 5.48 7.96 -18.55
CA GLY A 171 6.40 7.52 -19.59
C GLY A 171 5.93 6.26 -20.31
N VAL A 172 5.34 5.30 -19.58
CA VAL A 172 4.72 4.10 -20.17
C VAL A 172 3.56 4.46 -21.11
N LEU A 173 2.76 5.47 -20.76
CA LEU A 173 1.62 5.92 -21.56
C LEU A 173 2.01 6.80 -22.75
N THR A 174 3.07 7.59 -22.64
CA THR A 174 3.29 8.75 -23.54
C THR A 174 4.55 8.68 -24.39
N LEU A 175 5.53 7.83 -24.07
CA LEU A 175 6.74 7.67 -24.89
C LEU A 175 6.52 6.80 -26.13
N ASP A 176 5.50 5.95 -26.12
CA ASP A 176 5.04 5.22 -27.28
C ASP A 176 3.87 5.96 -27.92
N GLU A 177 4.14 6.68 -29.02
CA GLU A 177 3.13 7.43 -29.77
C GLU A 177 1.93 6.58 -30.21
N THR A 178 2.11 5.26 -30.32
CA THR A 178 1.03 4.36 -30.74
C THR A 178 0.03 4.06 -29.64
N PHE A 179 0.35 4.37 -28.38
CA PHE A 179 -0.57 4.24 -27.25
C PHE A 179 -1.74 5.22 -27.37
N ASP A 180 -1.47 6.42 -27.89
CA ASP A 180 -2.45 7.48 -28.06
C ASP A 180 -3.06 7.56 -29.48
N LYS A 181 -2.73 6.60 -30.36
CA LYS A 181 -3.46 6.45 -31.63
C LYS A 181 -4.95 6.28 -31.32
N ALA A 182 -5.78 7.03 -32.02
CA ALA A 182 -7.22 7.04 -31.79
C ALA A 182 -7.81 5.62 -31.86
N ARG A 183 -8.43 5.16 -30.78
CA ARG A 183 -9.16 3.88 -30.69
C ARG A 183 -10.58 4.17 -30.24
N TRP A 184 -11.56 3.79 -31.07
CA TRP A 184 -12.99 4.09 -30.84
C TRP A 184 -13.25 5.59 -30.64
N GLY A 185 -12.51 6.44 -31.35
CA GLY A 185 -12.64 7.90 -31.27
C GLY A 185 -12.01 8.55 -30.03
N ARG A 186 -11.25 7.80 -29.23
CA ARG A 186 -10.60 8.28 -28.00
C ARG A 186 -9.08 8.27 -28.09
N HIS A 187 -8.47 9.23 -27.41
CA HIS A 187 -7.03 9.37 -27.21
C HIS A 187 -6.69 8.96 -25.78
N TRP A 188 -6.55 7.65 -25.60
CA TRP A 188 -6.55 7.05 -24.26
C TRP A 188 -5.37 7.47 -23.38
N ALA A 189 -4.18 7.70 -23.94
CA ALA A 189 -3.04 8.15 -23.12
C ALA A 189 -3.27 9.58 -22.65
N THR A 190 -3.66 10.47 -23.57
CA THR A 190 -3.95 11.88 -23.26
C THR A 190 -5.07 12.01 -22.24
N GLU A 191 -6.22 11.37 -22.49
CA GLU A 191 -7.37 11.43 -21.59
C GLU A 191 -7.07 10.82 -20.21
N THR A 192 -6.25 9.77 -20.15
CA THR A 192 -5.83 9.17 -18.86
C THR A 192 -4.90 10.11 -18.10
N MET A 193 -3.95 10.76 -18.77
CA MET A 193 -3.04 11.71 -18.12
C MET A 193 -3.80 12.93 -17.57
N GLU A 194 -4.70 13.50 -18.37
CA GLU A 194 -5.58 14.60 -17.95
C GLU A 194 -6.42 14.21 -16.73
N GLU A 195 -7.00 13.00 -16.76
CA GLU A 195 -7.76 12.46 -15.64
C GLU A 195 -6.89 12.34 -14.37
N LEU A 196 -5.70 11.74 -14.47
CA LEU A 196 -4.79 11.52 -13.35
C LEU A 196 -4.38 12.84 -12.67
N PHE A 197 -4.08 13.88 -13.44
CA PHE A 197 -3.73 15.19 -12.87
C PHE A 197 -4.94 15.92 -12.26
N ALA A 198 -6.16 15.63 -12.74
CA ALA A 198 -7.39 16.21 -12.21
C ALA A 198 -7.89 15.53 -10.93
N MET A 199 -7.49 14.27 -10.67
CA MET A 199 -7.94 13.50 -9.50
C MET A 199 -7.63 14.21 -8.18
N LYS A 200 -8.65 14.30 -7.33
CA LYS A 200 -8.56 14.81 -5.97
C LYS A 200 -8.63 13.67 -4.94
N PRO A 201 -8.26 13.95 -3.68
CA PRO A 201 -8.43 13.00 -2.60
C PRO A 201 -9.87 12.46 -2.56
N GLY A 202 -9.98 11.14 -2.65
CA GLY A 202 -11.26 10.44 -2.65
C GLY A 202 -11.86 10.16 -4.04
N GLU A 203 -11.17 10.53 -5.12
CA GLU A 203 -11.53 10.20 -6.51
C GLU A 203 -10.56 9.18 -7.15
N HIS A 204 -9.58 8.68 -6.40
CA HIS A 204 -8.60 7.73 -6.90
C HIS A 204 -9.21 6.36 -7.17
N VAL A 205 -8.56 5.61 -8.07
CA VAL A 205 -9.05 4.34 -8.60
C VAL A 205 -9.20 3.26 -7.52
N LEU A 206 -8.32 3.28 -6.51
CA LEU A 206 -8.30 2.29 -5.44
C LEU A 206 -8.72 2.95 -4.12
N ASP A 207 -9.68 2.31 -3.44
CA ASP A 207 -10.31 2.84 -2.22
C ASP A 207 -9.32 3.15 -1.08
N ALA A 208 -8.21 2.41 -0.98
CA ALA A 208 -7.18 2.66 0.02
C ALA A 208 -6.52 4.05 -0.10
N PHE A 209 -6.42 4.59 -1.32
CA PHE A 209 -5.84 5.91 -1.61
C PHE A 209 -6.85 7.05 -1.40
N ASN A 210 -8.10 6.69 -1.12
CA ASN A 210 -9.18 7.62 -0.81
C ASN A 210 -9.37 7.82 0.71
N ILE A 211 -8.57 7.15 1.54
CA ILE A 211 -8.58 7.27 3.00
C ILE A 211 -7.57 8.35 3.41
N GLU A 212 -8.03 9.43 4.01
CA GLU A 212 -7.15 10.51 4.47
C GLU A 212 -6.24 10.03 5.62
N PHE A 213 -4.96 10.39 5.58
CA PHE A 213 -4.08 10.16 6.74
C PHE A 213 -4.39 11.20 7.82
N LYS A 214 -4.66 10.71 9.02
CA LYS A 214 -4.97 11.53 10.19
C LYS A 214 -3.92 11.43 11.28
N SER A 215 -2.98 10.51 11.14
CA SER A 215 -1.89 10.31 12.09
C SER A 215 -0.60 9.80 11.42
N LEU A 216 0.53 10.01 12.11
CA LEU A 216 1.80 9.34 11.87
C LEU A 216 1.68 7.81 11.88
N MET A 217 0.76 7.24 12.69
CA MET A 217 0.44 5.82 12.66
C MET A 217 -0.11 5.38 11.31
N ASP A 218 -0.99 6.17 10.70
CA ASP A 218 -1.55 5.86 9.38
C ASP A 218 -0.44 5.77 8.34
N SER A 219 0.47 6.75 8.35
CA SER A 219 1.64 6.76 7.46
C SER A 219 2.55 5.54 7.68
N ALA A 220 2.80 5.16 8.93
CA ALA A 220 3.66 4.02 9.25
C ALA A 220 3.06 2.69 8.81
N THR A 221 1.77 2.49 9.09
CA THR A 221 1.04 1.28 8.70
C THR A 221 0.81 1.24 7.19
N PHE A 222 0.52 2.37 6.54
CA PHE A 222 0.37 2.44 5.09
C PHE A 222 1.64 2.01 4.38
N MET A 223 2.78 2.63 4.70
CA MET A 223 4.07 2.24 4.11
C MET A 223 4.46 0.80 4.46
N SER A 224 4.03 0.32 5.62
CA SER A 224 4.27 -1.07 6.00
C SER A 224 3.37 -2.05 5.26
N PHE A 225 2.10 -1.75 5.02
CA PHE A 225 1.10 -2.73 4.56
C PHE A 225 0.64 -2.43 3.13
N ILE A 226 0.28 -1.19 2.82
CA ILE A 226 -0.26 -0.77 1.53
C ILE A 226 0.84 -0.66 0.46
N ASP A 227 1.97 0.00 0.73
CA ASP A 227 3.11 0.00 -0.20
C ASP A 227 3.62 -1.44 -0.42
N ARG A 228 3.46 -2.31 0.59
CA ARG A 228 3.80 -3.72 0.38
C ARG A 228 2.90 -4.37 -0.68
N VAL A 229 1.64 -3.97 -0.80
CA VAL A 229 0.82 -4.37 -1.96
C VAL A 229 1.41 -3.82 -3.26
N GLY A 230 1.86 -2.56 -3.28
CA GLY A 230 2.60 -1.95 -4.39
C GLY A 230 3.79 -2.80 -4.84
N LYS A 231 4.67 -3.18 -3.91
CA LYS A 231 5.75 -4.16 -4.12
C LYS A 231 5.27 -5.42 -4.84
N PHE A 232 4.18 -6.06 -4.39
CA PHE A 232 3.65 -7.25 -5.05
C PHE A 232 3.16 -6.95 -6.48
N GLN A 233 2.47 -5.84 -6.70
CA GLN A 233 2.01 -5.45 -8.04
C GLN A 233 3.19 -5.24 -8.98
N LEU A 234 4.19 -4.46 -8.56
CA LEU A 234 5.40 -4.20 -9.33
C LEU A 234 6.16 -5.49 -9.67
N GLU A 235 6.32 -6.39 -8.69
CA GLU A 235 6.97 -7.69 -8.91
C GLU A 235 6.23 -8.55 -9.91
N MET A 236 4.92 -8.72 -9.73
CA MET A 236 4.14 -9.57 -10.64
C MET A 236 4.10 -8.98 -12.06
N GLN A 237 4.06 -7.67 -12.19
CA GLN A 237 4.00 -6.94 -13.47
C GLN A 237 5.35 -6.88 -14.21
N HIS A 238 6.43 -7.48 -13.68
CA HIS A 238 7.61 -7.77 -14.52
C HIS A 238 7.24 -8.71 -15.69
N HIS A 239 6.18 -9.51 -15.55
CA HIS A 239 5.66 -10.37 -16.62
C HIS A 239 4.69 -9.66 -17.58
N PHE A 240 4.64 -8.33 -17.63
CA PHE A 240 3.62 -7.64 -18.42
C PHE A 240 3.76 -7.85 -19.94
N LEU A 241 2.66 -8.05 -20.68
CA LEU A 241 2.66 -8.25 -22.13
C LEU A 241 3.30 -7.09 -22.89
N TYR A 242 2.97 -5.87 -22.48
CA TYR A 242 3.55 -4.63 -23.00
C TYR A 242 4.95 -4.41 -22.42
N GLY A 243 5.96 -4.52 -23.28
CA GLY A 243 7.37 -4.46 -22.92
C GLY A 243 7.79 -3.18 -22.19
N PRO A 244 7.36 -1.97 -22.61
CA PRO A 244 7.65 -0.74 -21.88
C PRO A 244 7.15 -0.76 -20.43
N MET A 245 5.97 -1.34 -20.16
CA MET A 245 5.48 -1.53 -18.79
C MET A 245 6.40 -2.49 -18.01
N ALA A 246 6.73 -3.65 -18.57
CA ALA A 246 7.62 -4.62 -17.89
C ALA A 246 8.99 -4.00 -17.54
N LEU A 247 9.60 -3.25 -18.47
CA LEU A 247 10.90 -2.60 -18.26
C LEU A 247 10.87 -1.45 -17.25
N SER A 248 9.69 -0.91 -16.94
CA SER A 248 9.54 0.20 -16.00
C SER A 248 9.56 -0.23 -14.53
N MET A 249 9.26 -1.50 -14.25
CA MET A 249 9.11 -2.04 -12.90
C MET A 249 10.40 -2.12 -12.07
N PRO A 250 11.57 -2.53 -12.61
CA PRO A 250 12.71 -2.90 -11.77
C PRO A 250 13.29 -1.76 -10.91
N TRP A 251 13.36 -0.54 -11.44
CA TRP A 251 13.90 0.59 -10.68
C TRP A 251 12.99 0.94 -9.49
N MET A 252 11.69 1.12 -9.77
CA MET A 252 10.65 1.34 -8.74
C MET A 252 10.74 0.27 -7.66
N ARG A 253 10.69 -1.00 -8.08
CA ARG A 253 10.63 -2.12 -7.14
C ARG A 253 11.87 -2.23 -6.27
N PHE A 254 13.07 -2.28 -6.86
CA PHE A 254 14.25 -2.72 -6.11
C PHE A 254 14.92 -1.59 -5.33
N LEU A 255 14.81 -0.34 -5.78
CA LEU A 255 15.49 0.80 -5.16
C LEU A 255 14.55 1.64 -4.30
N GLU A 256 13.42 2.06 -4.86
CA GLU A 256 12.55 3.08 -4.26
C GLU A 256 11.53 2.44 -3.33
N GLU A 257 10.75 1.49 -3.82
CA GLU A 257 9.76 0.78 -3.01
C GLU A 257 10.39 0.08 -1.81
N SER A 258 11.59 -0.50 -1.97
CA SER A 258 12.35 -1.10 -0.86
C SER A 258 12.63 -0.09 0.26
N TYR A 259 12.88 1.18 -0.08
CA TYR A 259 13.08 2.24 0.91
C TYR A 259 11.76 2.57 1.63
N HIS A 260 10.65 2.69 0.89
CA HIS A 260 9.33 2.98 1.47
C HIS A 260 8.96 1.93 2.54
N LEU A 261 9.09 0.65 2.19
CA LEU A 261 8.81 -0.46 3.12
C LEU A 261 9.69 -0.41 4.36
N ALA A 262 11.00 -0.17 4.19
CA ALA A 262 11.94 -0.12 5.31
C ALA A 262 11.67 1.07 6.24
N ALA A 263 11.37 2.24 5.68
CA ALA A 263 11.02 3.45 6.43
C ALA A 263 9.72 3.24 7.21
N GLY A 264 8.69 2.65 6.60
CA GLY A 264 7.42 2.31 7.25
C GLY A 264 7.60 1.34 8.41
N GLU A 265 8.32 0.23 8.18
CA GLU A 265 8.60 -0.78 9.21
C GLU A 265 9.38 -0.20 10.39
N THR A 266 10.35 0.66 10.11
CA THR A 266 11.18 1.31 11.14
C THR A 266 10.33 2.24 12.00
N LEU A 267 9.52 3.08 11.37
CA LEU A 267 8.61 3.98 12.06
C LEU A 267 7.56 3.23 12.88
N MET A 268 6.96 2.17 12.33
CA MET A 268 5.96 1.36 13.02
C MET A 268 6.54 0.69 14.29
N LYS A 269 7.79 0.20 14.22
CA LYS A 269 8.50 -0.34 15.40
C LYS A 269 8.74 0.72 16.46
N ALA A 270 9.19 1.91 16.06
CA ALA A 270 9.43 3.02 16.98
C ALA A 270 8.15 3.45 17.70
N ILE A 271 7.04 3.58 16.96
CA ILE A 271 5.72 3.88 17.52
C ILE A 271 5.28 2.80 18.52
N ALA A 272 5.40 1.53 18.16
CA ALA A 272 4.98 0.42 19.03
C ALA A 272 5.80 0.35 20.32
N VAL A 273 7.12 0.52 20.23
CA VAL A 273 8.00 0.60 21.39
C VAL A 273 7.61 1.76 22.29
N ALA A 274 7.38 2.94 21.72
CA ALA A 274 6.93 4.10 22.47
C ALA A 274 5.59 3.89 23.17
N GLY A 275 4.61 3.27 22.50
CA GLY A 275 3.30 2.97 23.08
C GLY A 275 3.34 2.00 24.27
N ILE A 276 4.38 1.17 24.39
CA ILE A 276 4.59 0.25 25.53
C ILE A 276 5.54 0.85 26.59
N MET A 277 6.40 1.78 26.20
CA MET A 277 7.44 2.35 27.05
C MET A 277 7.11 3.78 27.48
N ASP A 278 6.08 3.95 28.32
CA ASP A 278 5.68 5.24 28.94
C ASP A 278 5.78 6.45 27.97
N GLY A 279 5.41 6.20 26.70
CA GLY A 279 5.62 7.13 25.59
C GLY A 279 4.63 8.28 25.58
N GLY A 280 3.64 8.32 26.45
CA GLY A 280 2.64 9.39 26.51
C GLY A 280 1.22 8.85 26.54
N ASN A 281 0.26 9.61 26.00
CA ASN A 281 -1.17 9.29 26.10
C ASN A 281 -1.69 8.42 24.94
N PHE A 282 -0.81 7.64 24.30
CA PHE A 282 -1.19 6.64 23.29
C PHE A 282 -0.63 5.27 23.68
N GLY A 283 -1.34 4.23 23.28
CA GLY A 283 -1.01 2.85 23.63
C GLY A 283 -0.81 1.95 22.42
N ILE A 284 -0.49 0.69 22.71
CA ILE A 284 -0.40 -0.36 21.68
C ILE A 284 -1.76 -0.62 21.00
N GLU A 285 -2.85 -0.36 21.73
CA GLU A 285 -4.24 -0.46 21.27
C GLU A 285 -4.53 0.49 20.10
N ASP A 286 -4.01 1.72 20.13
CA ASP A 286 -4.18 2.68 19.03
C ASP A 286 -3.49 2.20 17.74
N LEU A 287 -2.31 1.59 17.90
CA LEU A 287 -1.62 0.96 16.78
C LEU A 287 -2.42 -0.24 16.28
N GLN A 288 -2.93 -1.11 17.17
CA GLN A 288 -3.75 -2.25 16.79
C GLN A 288 -5.01 -1.83 16.02
N GLN A 289 -5.72 -0.79 16.46
CA GLN A 289 -6.87 -0.25 15.74
C GLN A 289 -6.46 0.27 14.34
N THR A 290 -5.28 0.88 14.23
CA THR A 290 -4.75 1.33 12.93
C THR A 290 -4.42 0.15 12.00
N LEU A 291 -3.87 -0.96 12.53
CA LEU A 291 -3.67 -2.20 11.77
C LEU A 291 -5.01 -2.80 11.31
N ASN A 292 -6.01 -2.81 12.20
CA ASN A 292 -7.37 -3.28 11.92
C ASN A 292 -8.01 -2.50 10.75
N MET A 293 -7.72 -1.21 10.63
CA MET A 293 -8.21 -0.38 9.54
C MET A 293 -7.51 -0.66 8.21
N TRP A 294 -6.17 -0.68 8.20
CA TRP A 294 -5.39 -0.72 6.95
C TRP A 294 -5.21 -2.11 6.36
N TYR A 295 -5.11 -3.15 7.19
CA TYR A 295 -4.85 -4.51 6.68
C TYR A 295 -5.95 -5.01 5.74
N PRO A 296 -7.25 -4.89 6.05
CA PRO A 296 -8.31 -5.26 5.13
C PRO A 296 -8.20 -4.51 3.80
N ARG A 297 -7.93 -3.20 3.83
CA ARG A 297 -7.77 -2.37 2.61
C ARG A 297 -6.64 -2.86 1.72
N GLY A 298 -5.53 -3.34 2.30
CA GLY A 298 -4.45 -3.96 1.55
C GLY A 298 -4.87 -5.26 0.83
N LEU A 299 -5.65 -6.11 1.48
CA LEU A 299 -6.16 -7.35 0.84
C LEU A 299 -7.07 -7.03 -0.35
N GLU A 300 -7.88 -6.00 -0.21
CA GLU A 300 -8.87 -5.58 -1.21
C GLU A 300 -8.26 -4.98 -2.47
N MET A 301 -7.05 -4.43 -2.37
CA MET A 301 -6.28 -3.93 -3.51
C MET A 301 -5.83 -5.05 -4.46
N PHE A 302 -5.73 -6.30 -3.99
CA PHE A 302 -5.53 -7.45 -4.88
C PHE A 302 -6.80 -7.80 -5.67
N GLY A 303 -7.97 -7.31 -5.26
CA GLY A 303 -9.29 -7.72 -5.79
C GLY A 303 -9.77 -9.05 -5.21
N SER A 304 -10.83 -9.62 -5.80
CA SER A 304 -11.38 -10.92 -5.38
C SER A 304 -10.34 -12.04 -5.55
N GLU A 305 -10.28 -12.95 -4.58
CA GLU A 305 -9.38 -14.11 -4.56
C GLU A 305 -9.61 -15.07 -5.74
N LEU A 306 -10.84 -15.10 -6.27
CA LEU A 306 -11.23 -15.86 -7.46
C LEU A 306 -10.78 -15.20 -8.78
N GLY A 307 -10.33 -13.94 -8.71
CA GLY A 307 -9.86 -13.17 -9.86
C GLY A 307 -8.41 -13.46 -10.24
N GLY A 308 -8.05 -13.06 -11.45
CA GLY A 308 -6.68 -13.12 -11.94
C GLY A 308 -6.43 -14.13 -13.07
N ASP A 309 -7.39 -15.01 -13.36
CA ASP A 309 -7.21 -16.10 -14.33
C ASP A 309 -6.94 -15.62 -15.75
N LEU A 310 -7.66 -14.59 -16.21
CA LEU A 310 -7.50 -14.03 -17.56
C LEU A 310 -6.25 -13.15 -17.71
N VAL A 311 -5.60 -12.77 -16.62
CA VAL A 311 -4.46 -11.85 -16.61
C VAL A 311 -3.15 -12.51 -16.17
N LYS A 312 -3.22 -13.66 -15.48
CA LYS A 312 -2.06 -14.47 -15.12
C LYS A 312 -1.40 -15.02 -16.38
N GLY A 313 -0.07 -14.90 -16.45
CA GLY A 313 0.70 -15.30 -17.63
C GLY A 313 0.65 -14.32 -18.80
N VAL A 314 -0.15 -13.24 -18.70
CA VAL A 314 -0.23 -12.19 -19.72
C VAL A 314 0.25 -10.85 -19.16
N PHE A 315 -0.34 -10.39 -18.05
CA PHE A 315 -0.02 -9.10 -17.42
C PHE A 315 0.68 -9.27 -16.08
N LYS A 316 0.56 -10.44 -15.44
CA LYS A 316 1.14 -10.71 -14.13
C LYS A 316 1.48 -12.18 -13.89
N THR A 317 2.34 -12.47 -12.92
CA THR A 317 2.81 -13.84 -12.63
C THR A 317 1.84 -14.66 -11.78
N LEU A 318 1.07 -14.04 -10.88
CA LEU A 318 0.21 -14.72 -9.90
C LEU A 318 -1.26 -14.32 -10.03
N LYS A 319 -2.17 -15.22 -9.61
CA LYS A 319 -3.58 -14.92 -9.36
C LYS A 319 -3.72 -14.07 -8.10
N ASN A 320 -4.90 -13.49 -7.89
CA ASN A 320 -5.17 -12.63 -6.73
C ASN A 320 -5.00 -13.40 -5.41
N GLY A 321 -5.64 -14.57 -5.28
CA GLY A 321 -5.54 -15.38 -4.05
C GLY A 321 -4.13 -15.90 -3.76
N GLU A 322 -3.36 -16.24 -4.80
CA GLU A 322 -1.95 -16.65 -4.65
C GLU A 322 -1.11 -15.50 -4.10
N ALA A 323 -1.24 -14.30 -4.67
CA ALA A 323 -0.52 -13.11 -4.21
C ALA A 323 -0.93 -12.68 -2.79
N GLN A 324 -2.24 -12.71 -2.49
CA GLN A 324 -2.74 -12.41 -1.14
C GLN A 324 -2.15 -13.36 -0.09
N THR A 325 -2.05 -14.66 -0.38
CA THR A 325 -1.49 -15.64 0.57
C THR A 325 -0.07 -15.28 0.96
N ILE A 326 0.78 -14.98 -0.02
CA ILE A 326 2.18 -14.58 0.22
C ILE A 326 2.23 -13.23 0.95
N TYR A 327 1.39 -12.27 0.56
CA TYR A 327 1.28 -10.98 1.22
C TYR A 327 0.92 -11.10 2.71
N ILE A 328 -0.07 -11.94 3.03
CA ILE A 328 -0.49 -12.20 4.42
C ILE A 328 0.68 -12.74 5.24
N ASP A 329 1.44 -13.69 4.70
CA ASP A 329 2.60 -14.26 5.37
C ASP A 329 3.70 -13.22 5.60
N GLU A 330 4.00 -12.37 4.61
CA GLU A 330 4.97 -11.29 4.75
C GLU A 330 4.53 -10.26 5.81
N VAL A 331 3.27 -9.82 5.77
CA VAL A 331 2.73 -8.85 6.74
C VAL A 331 2.70 -9.44 8.15
N ARG A 332 2.36 -10.72 8.30
CA ARG A 332 2.45 -11.42 9.60
C ARG A 332 3.89 -11.41 10.13
N GLY A 333 4.88 -11.59 9.25
CA GLY A 333 6.29 -11.44 9.61
C GLY A 333 6.62 -10.04 10.14
N LYS A 334 6.00 -8.98 9.61
CA LYS A 334 6.24 -7.60 10.08
C LYS A 334 5.57 -7.28 11.38
N VAL A 335 4.36 -7.78 11.61
CA VAL A 335 3.71 -7.72 12.93
C VAL A 335 4.58 -8.46 13.97
N ARG A 336 5.14 -9.63 13.62
CA ARG A 336 6.11 -10.34 14.47
C ARG A 336 7.35 -9.48 14.76
N ASP A 337 7.94 -8.83 13.76
CA ASP A 337 9.11 -7.97 13.95
C ASP A 337 8.82 -6.76 14.85
N VAL A 338 7.60 -6.21 14.81
CA VAL A 338 7.15 -5.16 15.75
C VAL A 338 7.10 -5.71 17.17
N ASN A 339 6.49 -6.86 17.38
CA ASN A 339 6.42 -7.50 18.70
C ASN A 339 7.81 -7.86 19.26
N VAL A 340 8.73 -8.29 18.40
CA VAL A 340 10.13 -8.52 18.79
C VAL A 340 10.76 -7.20 19.26
N ALA A 341 10.56 -6.08 18.57
CA ALA A 341 11.09 -4.79 18.97
C ALA A 341 10.53 -4.32 20.33
N ILE A 342 9.23 -4.49 20.58
CA ILE A 342 8.58 -4.23 21.87
C ILE A 342 9.27 -5.01 22.99
N ILE A 343 9.45 -6.32 22.79
CA ILE A 343 10.05 -7.21 23.78
C ILE A 343 11.51 -6.85 24.03
N GLN A 344 12.28 -6.56 22.98
CA GLN A 344 13.68 -6.13 23.11
C GLN A 344 13.79 -4.87 23.97
N ALA A 345 12.92 -3.88 23.75
CA ALA A 345 12.91 -2.65 24.53
C ALA A 345 12.51 -2.89 25.99
N LYS A 346 11.42 -3.62 26.24
CA LYS A 346 10.87 -3.84 27.58
C LYS A 346 11.76 -4.77 28.43
N ALA A 347 12.21 -5.89 27.86
CA ALA A 347 13.01 -6.90 28.55
C ALA A 347 14.52 -6.62 28.48
N ARG A 348 14.95 -5.64 27.68
CA ARG A 348 16.36 -5.26 27.47
C ARG A 348 17.22 -6.45 27.03
N CYS A 349 16.75 -7.17 26.03
CA CYS A 349 17.32 -8.41 25.57
C CYS A 349 17.72 -8.36 24.09
N ASN A 350 18.52 -9.34 23.65
CA ASN A 350 18.86 -9.47 22.24
C ASN A 350 17.69 -10.06 21.43
N ARG A 351 17.82 -10.08 20.09
CA ARG A 351 16.75 -10.55 19.20
C ARG A 351 16.36 -12.01 19.44
N GLU A 352 17.33 -12.89 19.66
CA GLU A 352 17.08 -14.33 19.86
C GLU A 352 16.29 -14.57 21.16
N GLU A 353 16.67 -13.88 22.23
CA GLU A 353 15.97 -13.88 23.51
C GLU A 353 14.55 -13.33 23.38
N ALA A 354 14.38 -12.21 22.65
CA ALA A 354 13.07 -11.62 22.39
C ALA A 354 12.15 -12.55 21.60
N GLU A 355 12.67 -13.26 20.60
CA GLU A 355 11.91 -14.26 19.86
C GLU A 355 11.51 -15.46 20.74
N ALA A 356 12.36 -15.85 21.71
CA ALA A 356 12.03 -16.89 22.68
C ALA A 356 10.97 -16.45 23.70
N ILE A 357 11.00 -15.18 24.13
CA ILE A 357 9.94 -14.58 24.98
C ILE A 357 8.64 -14.50 24.18
N LEU A 358 8.68 -14.05 22.93
CA LEU A 358 7.50 -13.95 22.07
C LEU A 358 6.78 -15.30 21.96
N ARG A 359 7.52 -16.38 21.68
CA ARG A 359 6.94 -17.74 21.63
C ARG A 359 6.27 -18.14 22.96
N ARG A 360 6.88 -17.83 24.10
CA ARG A 360 6.29 -18.11 25.43
C ARG A 360 4.99 -17.35 25.65
N LEU A 361 4.96 -16.05 25.32
CA LEU A 361 3.77 -15.22 25.44
C LEU A 361 2.65 -15.71 24.51
N THR A 362 2.95 -16.01 23.25
CA THR A 362 1.90 -16.29 22.24
C THR A 362 1.45 -17.75 22.21
N GLU A 363 2.35 -18.71 22.45
CA GLU A 363 2.06 -20.15 22.31
C GLU A 363 1.73 -20.81 23.66
N LYS A 364 2.35 -20.34 24.75
CA LYS A 364 2.17 -20.93 26.09
C LYS A 364 1.31 -20.10 27.03
N GLY A 365 1.05 -18.83 26.71
CA GLY A 365 0.33 -17.90 27.60
C GLY A 365 1.11 -17.60 28.88
N GLU A 366 2.43 -17.67 28.84
CA GLU A 366 3.31 -17.42 29.97
C GLU A 366 3.69 -15.94 30.01
N ASP A 367 3.00 -15.15 30.83
CA ASP A 367 3.34 -13.74 31.08
C ASP A 367 4.76 -13.62 31.67
N GLY A 368 5.46 -12.55 31.32
CA GLY A 368 6.84 -12.36 31.77
C GLY A 368 7.41 -11.01 31.40
N HIS A 369 8.39 -10.53 32.18
CA HIS A 369 9.03 -9.23 31.97
C HIS A 369 8.07 -8.03 31.96
N GLY A 370 6.93 -8.15 32.66
CA GLY A 370 5.88 -7.14 32.66
C GLY A 370 5.19 -6.99 31.30
N LEU A 371 5.19 -8.07 30.50
CA LEU A 371 4.45 -8.21 29.26
C LEU A 371 3.50 -9.41 29.37
N SER A 372 2.34 -9.23 28.78
CA SER A 372 1.32 -10.22 28.49
C SER A 372 1.11 -10.29 26.98
N LYS A 373 0.19 -11.16 26.53
CA LYS A 373 -0.24 -11.20 25.14
C LYS A 373 -0.94 -9.90 24.69
N ASP A 374 -1.59 -9.19 25.60
CA ASP A 374 -2.36 -7.97 25.29
C ASP A 374 -1.45 -6.76 25.06
N ASP A 375 -0.19 -6.84 25.47
CA ASP A 375 0.86 -5.84 25.20
C ASP A 375 1.48 -5.99 23.79
N LEU A 376 0.98 -6.92 22.98
CA LEU A 376 1.48 -7.23 21.64
C LEU A 376 0.42 -6.92 20.58
N VAL A 377 0.88 -6.50 19.40
CA VAL A 377 0.01 -6.39 18.23
C VAL A 377 -0.19 -7.73 17.54
N PHE A 378 -1.32 -7.88 16.84
CA PHE A 378 -1.62 -9.02 16.02
C PHE A 378 -2.16 -8.59 14.65
N LEU A 379 -2.00 -9.48 13.67
CA LEU A 379 -2.63 -9.30 12.37
C LEU A 379 -4.08 -9.78 12.47
N PRO A 380 -5.09 -8.93 12.22
CA PRO A 380 -6.48 -9.37 12.21
C PRO A 380 -6.72 -10.45 11.14
N ASP A 381 -7.77 -11.24 11.32
CA ASP A 381 -8.14 -12.29 10.38
C ASP A 381 -8.43 -11.69 9.00
N ARG A 382 -8.07 -12.41 7.92
CA ARG A 382 -8.26 -11.94 6.54
C ARG A 382 -9.73 -11.66 6.17
N ARG A 383 -10.69 -12.19 6.93
CA ARG A 383 -12.14 -12.00 6.76
C ARG A 383 -12.67 -10.77 7.48
N PHE A 384 -11.92 -10.24 8.44
CA PHE A 384 -12.30 -9.07 9.21
C PHE A 384 -12.46 -7.84 8.31
N PHE A 385 -13.60 -7.15 8.44
CA PHE A 385 -13.86 -5.83 7.85
C PHE A 385 -13.56 -5.70 6.34
N ARG A 386 -13.90 -6.76 5.59
CA ARG A 386 -13.76 -6.81 4.13
C ARG A 386 -14.99 -6.21 3.45
N ILE A 387 -14.76 -5.12 2.74
CA ILE A 387 -15.63 -4.60 1.68
C ILE A 387 -15.21 -5.15 0.32
N ARG A 388 -14.25 -6.10 0.23
CA ARG A 388 -13.86 -6.78 -1.01
C ARG A 388 -13.45 -8.23 -0.88
N GLY A 389 -14.19 -9.17 -1.51
CA GLY A 389 -13.73 -10.54 -1.82
C GLY A 389 -13.73 -11.52 -0.65
N LEU A 390 -14.39 -12.67 -0.83
CA LEU A 390 -14.11 -13.93 -0.12
C LEU A 390 -14.54 -15.12 -1.00
N ALA A 391 -13.60 -15.98 -1.39
CA ALA A 391 -13.84 -17.17 -2.22
C ALA A 391 -14.85 -18.16 -1.62
N GLU A 392 -14.90 -18.25 -0.29
CA GLU A 392 -15.74 -19.19 0.47
C GLU A 392 -17.20 -18.73 0.63
N PHE A 393 -17.53 -17.49 0.22
CA PHE A 393 -18.90 -16.94 0.23
C PHE A 393 -19.42 -16.65 -1.19
N GLY A 394 -19.14 -17.59 -2.11
CA GLY A 394 -19.44 -17.52 -3.53
C GLY A 394 -20.66 -16.69 -3.93
N ASP A 395 -20.43 -15.79 -4.89
CA ASP A 395 -21.42 -15.26 -5.85
C ASP A 395 -22.51 -14.27 -5.40
N TYR A 396 -22.19 -13.29 -4.56
CA TYR A 396 -22.97 -12.05 -4.57
C TYR A 396 -22.50 -11.19 -5.75
N ARG A 397 -22.95 -11.54 -6.96
CA ARG A 397 -22.69 -10.76 -8.18
C ARG A 397 -23.74 -9.67 -8.34
N MET A 398 -23.31 -8.44 -8.63
CA MET A 398 -24.20 -7.46 -9.25
C MET A 398 -24.65 -7.96 -10.63
N ALA A 399 -25.95 -7.89 -10.91
CA ALA A 399 -26.45 -8.16 -12.25
C ALA A 399 -25.83 -7.15 -13.24
N GLY A 400 -25.11 -7.63 -14.27
CA GLY A 400 -24.49 -6.81 -15.31
C GLY A 400 -23.01 -6.44 -15.09
N SER A 401 -22.32 -6.98 -14.08
CA SER A 401 -20.86 -6.79 -13.95
C SER A 401 -20.09 -7.76 -14.84
N ASP A 402 -19.76 -7.35 -16.06
CA ASP A 402 -18.91 -8.15 -16.96
C ASP A 402 -17.46 -8.15 -16.45
N ALA A 403 -17.07 -9.27 -15.84
CA ALA A 403 -15.73 -9.62 -15.38
C ALA A 403 -15.15 -8.84 -14.18
N ALA A 404 -15.67 -9.11 -12.97
CA ALA A 404 -14.89 -9.19 -11.72
C ALA A 404 -15.82 -9.67 -10.60
N GLY A 405 -15.41 -10.62 -9.76
CA GLY A 405 -16.18 -11.00 -8.58
C GLY A 405 -16.35 -9.81 -7.64
N VAL A 406 -17.52 -9.17 -7.65
CA VAL A 406 -17.87 -8.04 -6.76
C VAL A 406 -18.63 -8.58 -5.55
N GLY A 407 -18.05 -9.48 -4.78
CA GLY A 407 -18.78 -10.05 -3.64
C GLY A 407 -18.64 -9.16 -2.42
N TYR A 408 -19.66 -8.36 -2.05
CA TYR A 408 -19.77 -7.79 -0.69
C TYR A 408 -21.07 -8.20 -0.04
N VAL A 409 -20.87 -8.89 1.06
CA VAL A 409 -21.88 -9.40 1.94
C VAL A 409 -21.47 -8.86 3.28
N TYR A 410 -22.40 -8.19 3.95
CA TYR A 410 -22.28 -7.83 5.34
C TYR A 410 -21.98 -9.07 6.21
N LEU A 411 -20.72 -9.47 6.40
CA LEU A 411 -20.37 -10.62 7.24
C LEU A 411 -19.72 -10.09 8.51
N PRO A 412 -20.40 -10.15 9.67
CA PRO A 412 -19.91 -9.53 10.89
C PRO A 412 -18.82 -10.38 11.54
N TYR A 413 -17.68 -10.49 10.89
CA TYR A 413 -16.49 -11.10 11.45
C TYR A 413 -15.84 -10.17 12.46
N ASP A 414 -15.49 -10.72 13.61
CA ASP A 414 -14.59 -10.08 14.57
C ASP A 414 -13.14 -10.05 14.05
N VAL A 415 -12.26 -9.33 14.74
CA VAL A 415 -10.82 -9.22 14.42
C VAL A 415 -10.08 -10.57 14.44
N HIS A 416 -10.67 -11.61 15.01
CA HIS A 416 -10.11 -12.96 15.08
C HIS A 416 -10.77 -13.94 14.09
N GLY A 417 -11.71 -13.47 13.26
CA GLY A 417 -12.37 -14.27 12.23
C GLY A 417 -13.54 -15.12 12.73
N HIS A 418 -14.10 -14.83 13.91
CA HIS A 418 -15.35 -15.42 14.36
C HIS A 418 -16.55 -14.61 13.87
N VAL A 419 -17.60 -15.29 13.42
CA VAL A 419 -18.87 -14.62 13.10
C VAL A 419 -19.52 -14.18 14.40
N LEU A 420 -19.76 -12.87 14.54
CA LEU A 420 -20.51 -12.31 15.65
C LEU A 420 -21.99 -12.69 15.51
N THR A 421 -22.55 -13.30 16.54
CA THR A 421 -23.94 -13.79 16.53
C THR A 421 -24.73 -13.33 17.75
N GLU A 422 -26.02 -13.11 17.55
CA GLU A 422 -27.01 -12.88 18.59
C GLU A 422 -28.19 -13.83 18.36
N GLY A 423 -28.60 -14.59 19.39
CA GLY A 423 -29.66 -15.60 19.25
C GLY A 423 -29.37 -16.70 18.22
N GLY A 424 -28.09 -17.02 17.97
CA GLY A 424 -27.66 -18.03 17.00
C GLY A 424 -27.71 -17.58 15.53
N LYS A 425 -27.92 -16.29 15.27
CA LYS A 425 -27.88 -15.69 13.93
C LYS A 425 -26.80 -14.60 13.87
N PRO A 426 -26.19 -14.31 12.71
CA PRO A 426 -25.29 -13.16 12.57
C PRO A 426 -25.95 -11.89 13.11
N ILE A 427 -25.20 -11.07 13.86
CA ILE A 427 -25.69 -9.77 14.34
C ILE A 427 -26.13 -8.90 13.17
N ASP A 428 -26.95 -7.87 13.41
CA ASP A 428 -27.35 -6.94 12.35
C ASP A 428 -26.27 -5.87 12.06
N ARG A 429 -26.45 -5.16 10.95
CA ARG A 429 -25.53 -4.12 10.47
C ARG A 429 -25.25 -3.04 11.50
N ALA A 430 -26.25 -2.63 12.28
CA ALA A 430 -26.09 -1.59 13.29
C ALA A 430 -25.24 -2.11 14.46
N ALA A 431 -25.51 -3.32 14.93
CA ALA A 431 -24.70 -3.98 15.94
C ALA A 431 -23.26 -4.22 15.47
N TYR A 432 -23.02 -4.52 14.19
CA TYR A 432 -21.66 -4.62 13.66
C TYR A 432 -20.96 -3.27 13.57
N VAL A 433 -21.67 -2.20 13.23
CA VAL A 433 -21.10 -0.84 13.33
C VAL A 433 -20.66 -0.54 14.76
N ASP A 434 -21.47 -0.90 15.75
CA ASP A 434 -21.11 -0.73 17.16
C ASP A 434 -19.89 -1.56 17.56
N TYR A 435 -19.77 -2.79 17.05
CA TYR A 435 -18.55 -3.58 17.18
C TYR A 435 -17.34 -2.90 16.52
N LEU A 436 -17.47 -2.44 15.27
CA LEU A 436 -16.39 -1.78 14.55
C LEU A 436 -15.90 -0.51 15.26
N ARG A 437 -16.78 0.22 15.97
CA ARG A 437 -16.38 1.38 16.81
C ARG A 437 -15.42 1.02 17.95
N THR A 438 -15.40 -0.23 18.40
CA THR A 438 -14.50 -0.65 19.49
C THR A 438 -13.12 -1.07 18.99
N VAL A 439 -13.02 -1.48 17.71
CA VAL A 439 -11.80 -2.06 17.12
C VAL A 439 -11.18 -1.25 15.99
N LEU A 440 -11.85 -0.20 15.51
CA LEU A 440 -11.33 0.74 14.52
C LEU A 440 -11.09 2.13 15.14
N PRO A 441 -10.17 2.93 14.59
CA PRO A 441 -9.89 4.26 15.13
C PRO A 441 -11.11 5.18 15.05
N ASP A 442 -11.40 5.93 16.11
CA ASP A 442 -12.50 6.92 16.11
C ASP A 442 -12.35 7.95 14.96
N ARG A 443 -11.10 8.35 14.65
CA ARG A 443 -10.78 9.23 13.51
C ARG A 443 -11.21 8.64 12.16
N TYR A 444 -11.19 7.33 12.01
CA TYR A 444 -11.66 6.64 10.80
C TYR A 444 -13.18 6.56 10.76
N MET A 445 -13.81 6.25 11.90
CA MET A 445 -15.27 6.15 12.03
C MET A 445 -16.01 7.48 11.78
N ARG A 446 -15.28 8.59 11.71
CA ARG A 446 -15.78 9.94 11.35
C ARG A 446 -15.28 10.42 9.99
N SER A 447 -14.61 9.55 9.23
CA SER A 447 -14.04 9.89 7.93
C SER A 447 -15.06 9.77 6.81
N ARG A 448 -14.86 10.54 5.74
CA ARG A 448 -15.63 10.43 4.49
C ARG A 448 -15.62 9.02 3.91
N HIS A 449 -14.49 8.30 4.03
CA HIS A 449 -14.41 6.93 3.52
C HIS A 449 -15.27 5.97 4.36
N TRP A 450 -15.38 6.17 5.67
CA TRP A 450 -16.31 5.40 6.49
C TRP A 450 -17.77 5.66 6.11
N ASP A 451 -18.15 6.92 5.83
CA ASP A 451 -19.49 7.24 5.36
C ASP A 451 -19.79 6.51 4.04
N PHE A 452 -18.84 6.51 3.10
CA PHE A 452 -18.93 5.70 1.88
C PHE A 452 -19.09 4.20 2.18
N VAL A 453 -18.29 3.62 3.08
CA VAL A 453 -18.41 2.20 3.46
C VAL A 453 -19.78 1.89 4.04
N LYS A 454 -20.28 2.78 4.89
CA LYS A 454 -21.58 2.65 5.52
C LYS A 454 -22.71 2.71 4.49
N GLU A 455 -22.71 3.73 3.65
CA GLU A 455 -23.79 4.01 2.69
C GLU A 455 -23.78 3.03 1.53
N GLU A 456 -22.62 2.77 0.92
CA GLU A 456 -22.52 2.00 -0.32
C GLU A 456 -22.41 0.49 -0.10
N PHE A 457 -21.93 0.04 1.07
CA PHE A 457 -21.73 -1.40 1.33
C PHE A 457 -22.55 -1.92 2.50
N LEU A 458 -22.43 -1.32 3.69
CA LEU A 458 -23.09 -1.88 4.87
C LEU A 458 -24.61 -1.75 4.78
N PHE A 459 -25.14 -0.57 4.45
CA PHE A 459 -26.58 -0.28 4.48
C PHE A 459 -27.23 -0.18 3.09
N ASN A 460 -26.50 -0.44 2.01
CA ASN A 460 -27.07 -0.44 0.67
C ASN A 460 -27.97 -1.67 0.47
N GLU A 461 -29.26 -1.41 0.26
CA GLU A 461 -30.31 -2.43 0.13
C GLU A 461 -30.08 -3.40 -1.04
N LYS A 462 -29.28 -2.98 -2.04
CA LYS A 462 -28.97 -3.80 -3.22
C LYS A 462 -28.23 -5.10 -2.89
N TRP A 463 -27.55 -5.18 -1.74
CA TRP A 463 -26.70 -6.33 -1.37
C TRP A 463 -27.43 -7.46 -0.63
N GLY A 464 -28.71 -7.26 -0.24
CA GLY A 464 -29.47 -8.27 0.49
C GLY A 464 -28.89 -8.59 1.88
N THR A 465 -29.41 -9.64 2.55
CA THR A 465 -28.88 -10.10 3.84
C THR A 465 -28.09 -11.39 3.61
N PRO A 466 -26.89 -11.55 4.21
CA PRO A 466 -26.11 -12.78 4.12
C PRO A 466 -26.92 -13.99 4.57
N GLU A 467 -26.90 -15.05 3.77
CA GLU A 467 -27.26 -16.38 4.25
C GLU A 467 -25.99 -17.22 4.41
N ILE A 468 -25.86 -17.90 5.57
CA ILE A 468 -24.77 -18.84 5.79
C ILE A 468 -24.93 -19.96 4.75
N SER A 469 -24.01 -20.05 3.79
CA SER A 469 -23.98 -21.19 2.90
C SER A 469 -23.67 -22.44 3.72
N ARG A 470 -24.65 -23.31 3.89
CA ARG A 470 -24.46 -24.64 4.44
C ARG A 470 -23.81 -25.51 3.36
N HIS A 471 -22.55 -25.26 3.04
CA HIS A 471 -21.74 -26.26 2.35
C HIS A 471 -21.24 -27.26 3.40
N GLY A 472 -21.76 -28.48 3.31
CA GLY A 472 -21.32 -29.64 4.09
C GLY A 472 -20.05 -30.28 3.57
#